data_AF-A0A353J7B3-F1
#
_entry.id   AF-A0A353J7B3-F1
#
_cell.length_a   1.000
_cell.length_b   1.000
_cell.length_c   1.000
_cell.angle_alpha   90.00
_cell.angle_beta   90.00
_cell.angle_gamma   90.00
#
_symmetry.space_group_name_H-M   'P 1'
#
loop_
_entity.id
_entity.type
_entity.pdbx_description
1 polymer ?
#
loop_
_entity_poly.entity_id
_entity_poly.type
_entity_poly.pdbx_seq_one_letter_code
_entity_poly.pdbx_strand_id
1 'polypeptide(L)'
;MRYFKIIVIGLVFLVVAGLTLGWFGYLGGNPAAALETSATLGQNKLSALAPFRVTFARPVNRTAFDVHFSPDIEAAVSFEDPLFGRHLYRTLVVTPLYGWKPGQQYTLTMRGIRNAVGGGEQEAQVLQFAIEDPPRVLEMSFNGPEDQLSITPVVTVKLDKPRDATSLVFETTPAVEWTVEADVAGTLLTLKPTRPLEHDTSYALSVFGTVALSDGATVVYQGEQTLLYKRAFHTRAPYAVKSWSPVGTSVDLRTPVTIDFGASINEAELRDKTIIRITPNVAGDFVWNDAHSLVRFIPKDGFAPDTFYSVELGRDLCFARENTQSRVECRFAFRTVGPVKVSSVFPSNGMVGVDVNTSISIAFDQDIEKASAEERFKLEPTTPGIFLWNEQTMTFKPASPLRRDTSYVIKLEPGVRGFTGEPLARLVEVPFNTELATAQLDVALDYQDHALSCEAAALKMALSYFDIAVSEGDIMNVVGYDPTPHRGNVWGDPHEAFVGNIDGKQNTTGYGVYWEPMAVAAKRWRPYSEYFTGWTLQQMLAAVKAGQPVMLWGVYPGGSRDSWMTPEGKEIKAWKGEHTRLIIGFTGTIEKPTRVVVLDPFAGKQFWNPDDLIANGSSFDMSGVVVR
;
A
#
# COMPACT_ATOMS: atom_id res chain seq x y z
N MET A 1 45.53 124.93 -8.89
CA MET A 1 44.55 123.87 -9.22
C MET A 1 44.63 123.29 -10.65
N ARG A 2 45.18 123.96 -11.67
CA ARG A 2 45.29 123.40 -13.04
C ARG A 2 46.35 122.28 -13.19
N TYR A 3 47.49 122.37 -12.53
CA TYR A 3 48.56 121.35 -12.62
C TYR A 3 48.21 120.00 -11.97
N PHE A 4 47.42 119.99 -10.89
CA PHE A 4 47.00 118.75 -10.22
C PHE A 4 46.03 117.91 -11.08
N LYS A 5 45.15 118.56 -11.87
CA LYS A 5 44.25 117.86 -12.79
C LYS A 5 44.99 117.16 -13.93
N ILE A 6 46.08 117.73 -14.44
CA ILE A 6 46.85 117.14 -15.55
C ILE A 6 47.62 115.89 -15.08
N ILE A 7 48.19 115.93 -13.88
CA ILE A 7 48.90 114.76 -13.30
C ILE A 7 47.90 113.63 -12.99
N VAL A 8 46.73 113.95 -12.41
CA VAL A 8 45.69 112.95 -12.14
C VAL A 8 45.16 112.35 -13.45
N ILE A 9 44.93 113.15 -14.49
CA ILE A 9 44.49 112.64 -15.80
C ILE A 9 45.58 111.75 -16.44
N GLY A 10 46.85 112.15 -16.38
CA GLY A 10 47.97 111.34 -16.89
C GLY A 10 48.18 110.03 -16.13
N LEU A 11 48.02 110.05 -14.80
CA LEU A 11 48.11 108.85 -13.95
C LEU A 11 46.92 107.92 -14.17
N VAL A 12 45.70 108.46 -14.29
CA VAL A 12 44.50 107.71 -14.68
C VAL A 12 44.69 107.11 -16.07
N PHE A 13 45.26 107.85 -17.03
CA PHE A 13 45.52 107.32 -18.37
C PHE A 13 46.57 106.20 -18.36
N LEU A 14 47.62 106.28 -17.54
CA LEU A 14 48.62 105.21 -17.39
C LEU A 14 48.06 103.99 -16.66
N VAL A 15 47.22 104.17 -15.64
CA VAL A 15 46.54 103.08 -14.95
C VAL A 15 45.52 102.42 -15.87
N VAL A 16 44.74 103.21 -16.61
CA VAL A 16 43.80 102.70 -17.63
C VAL A 16 44.56 102.00 -18.75
N ALA A 17 45.67 102.55 -19.24
CA ALA A 17 46.52 101.93 -20.27
C ALA A 17 47.20 100.63 -19.78
N GLY A 18 47.65 100.58 -18.53
CA GLY A 18 48.22 99.39 -17.92
C GLY A 18 47.17 98.29 -17.67
N LEU A 19 45.98 98.68 -17.23
CA LEU A 19 44.84 97.77 -17.09
C LEU A 19 44.34 97.27 -18.44
N THR A 20 44.31 98.12 -19.48
CA THR A 20 43.90 97.70 -20.84
C THR A 20 44.95 96.81 -21.50
N LEU A 21 46.25 97.07 -21.30
CA LEU A 21 47.34 96.20 -21.78
C LEU A 21 47.36 94.85 -21.05
N GLY A 22 47.14 94.83 -19.74
CA GLY A 22 47.00 93.60 -18.94
C GLY A 22 45.78 92.77 -19.37
N TRP A 23 44.66 93.43 -19.68
CA TRP A 23 43.47 92.78 -20.23
C TRP A 23 43.69 92.24 -21.64
N PHE A 24 44.38 92.98 -22.51
CA PHE A 24 44.75 92.48 -23.84
C PHE A 24 45.67 91.25 -23.75
N GLY A 25 46.61 91.23 -22.79
CA GLY A 25 47.45 90.06 -22.54
C GLY A 25 46.69 88.86 -21.96
N TYR A 26 45.70 89.09 -21.08
CA TYR A 26 44.89 88.02 -20.50
C TYR A 26 43.91 87.40 -21.50
N LEU A 27 43.26 88.23 -22.33
CA LEU A 27 42.31 87.78 -23.36
C LEU A 27 42.99 87.27 -24.64
N GLY A 28 44.14 87.84 -24.99
CA GLY A 28 44.92 87.53 -26.20
C GLY A 28 46.11 86.59 -25.97
N GLY A 29 46.37 86.16 -24.73
CA GLY A 29 47.41 85.19 -24.43
C GLY A 29 47.12 83.79 -25.00
N ASN A 30 48.07 82.86 -24.82
CA ASN A 30 47.91 81.48 -25.29
C ASN A 30 46.55 80.88 -24.88
N PRO A 31 45.94 80.03 -25.75
CA PRO A 31 44.65 79.40 -25.48
C PRO A 31 44.65 78.64 -24.15
N ALA A 32 43.50 78.63 -23.48
CA ALA A 32 43.38 78.16 -22.10
C ALA A 32 43.20 76.63 -22.02
N ALA A 33 44.13 75.96 -21.33
CA ALA A 33 43.93 74.58 -20.92
C ALA A 33 42.73 74.46 -19.96
N ALA A 34 42.03 73.32 -19.99
CA ALA A 34 41.08 72.99 -18.92
C ALA A 34 41.85 72.87 -17.60
N LEU A 35 41.36 73.54 -16.56
CA LEU A 35 41.93 73.47 -15.20
C LEU A 35 41.25 72.40 -14.37
N GLU A 36 39.93 72.32 -14.48
CA GLU A 36 39.10 71.49 -13.63
C GLU A 36 37.95 70.89 -14.45
N THR A 37 37.56 69.69 -14.09
CA THR A 37 36.43 68.96 -14.65
C THR A 37 35.54 68.51 -13.50
N SER A 38 34.29 68.17 -13.79
CA SER A 38 33.40 67.59 -12.76
C SER A 38 33.98 66.33 -12.11
N ALA A 39 34.93 65.66 -12.77
CA ALA A 39 35.65 64.50 -12.24
C ALA A 39 36.85 64.86 -11.33
N THR A 40 37.32 66.12 -11.29
CA THR A 40 38.39 66.57 -10.36
C THR A 40 37.86 67.13 -9.04
N LEU A 41 36.54 67.34 -8.91
CA LEU A 41 35.85 67.76 -7.68
C LEU A 41 35.54 66.57 -6.73
N GLY A 42 36.49 65.67 -6.53
CA GLY A 42 36.45 64.68 -5.44
C GLY A 42 35.47 63.50 -5.57
N GLN A 43 34.83 63.29 -6.73
CA GLN A 43 34.03 62.10 -7.01
C GLN A 43 34.58 61.32 -8.21
N ASN A 44 34.86 60.03 -8.03
CA ASN A 44 35.38 59.16 -9.09
C ASN A 44 34.32 58.77 -10.15
N LYS A 45 33.03 59.05 -9.92
CA LYS A 45 31.92 58.77 -10.86
C LYS A 45 30.86 59.89 -10.78
N LEU A 46 30.22 60.21 -11.91
CA LEU A 46 29.16 61.20 -12.04
C LEU A 46 27.78 60.54 -11.83
N SER A 47 26.89 61.21 -11.11
CA SER A 47 25.48 60.78 -11.01
C SER A 47 24.78 60.83 -12.38
N ALA A 48 23.88 59.89 -12.65
CA ALA A 48 23.24 59.72 -13.95
C ALA A 48 22.46 60.96 -14.44
N LEU A 49 22.02 61.85 -13.56
CA LEU A 49 21.28 63.06 -13.91
C LEU A 49 22.09 64.36 -13.76
N ALA A 50 23.33 64.29 -13.27
CA ALA A 50 24.14 65.48 -13.04
C ALA A 50 24.74 66.01 -14.36
N PRO A 51 24.76 67.34 -14.60
CA PRO A 51 25.44 67.90 -15.76
C PRO A 51 26.97 67.73 -15.66
N PHE A 52 27.64 67.52 -16.80
CA PHE A 52 29.10 67.44 -16.86
C PHE A 52 29.71 68.81 -17.18
N ARG A 53 30.59 69.30 -16.31
CA ARG A 53 31.20 70.63 -16.36
C ARG A 53 32.70 70.57 -16.59
N VAL A 54 33.22 71.46 -17.44
CA VAL A 54 34.65 71.67 -17.70
C VAL A 54 34.99 73.16 -17.57
N THR A 55 35.94 73.49 -16.70
CA THR A 55 36.33 74.88 -16.40
C THR A 55 37.72 75.19 -16.96
N PHE A 56 37.83 76.24 -17.77
CA PHE A 56 39.08 76.69 -18.40
C PHE A 56 39.85 77.72 -17.58
N ALA A 57 41.17 77.74 -17.75
CA ALA A 57 42.07 78.69 -17.09
C ALA A 57 41.75 80.16 -17.38
N ARG A 58 41.27 80.43 -18.59
CA ARG A 58 40.90 81.77 -19.07
C ARG A 58 39.67 81.64 -19.98
N PRO A 59 39.00 82.75 -20.30
CA PRO A 59 37.85 82.69 -21.20
C PRO A 59 38.21 82.15 -22.58
N VAL A 60 37.32 81.32 -23.13
CA VAL A 60 37.50 80.67 -24.44
C VAL A 60 36.57 81.27 -25.49
N ASN A 61 37.01 81.26 -26.75
CA ASN A 61 36.15 81.61 -27.87
C ASN A 61 35.12 80.50 -28.14
N ARG A 62 33.87 80.88 -28.42
CA ARG A 62 32.72 79.95 -28.57
C ARG A 62 32.34 79.65 -30.02
N THR A 63 32.88 80.37 -31.00
CA THR A 63 32.41 80.29 -32.40
C THR A 63 33.04 79.15 -33.19
N ALA A 64 34.14 78.57 -32.70
CA ALA A 64 34.87 77.48 -33.37
C ALA A 64 35.02 76.24 -32.47
N PHE A 65 34.25 76.15 -31.38
CA PHE A 65 34.39 75.11 -30.37
C PHE A 65 33.56 73.87 -30.75
N ASP A 66 34.19 72.70 -30.83
CA ASP A 66 33.57 71.43 -31.21
C ASP A 66 33.70 70.41 -30.07
N VAL A 67 32.59 69.72 -29.77
CA VAL A 67 32.43 68.83 -28.61
C VAL A 67 31.86 67.51 -29.11
N HIS A 68 32.60 66.43 -28.89
CA HIS A 68 32.19 65.10 -29.32
C HIS A 68 32.32 64.08 -28.19
N PHE A 69 31.38 63.16 -28.10
CA PHE A 69 31.33 62.12 -27.08
C PHE A 69 31.46 60.74 -27.69
N SER A 70 32.15 59.86 -26.99
CA SER A 70 32.16 58.43 -27.29
C SER A 70 31.78 57.65 -26.03
N PRO A 71 30.69 56.87 -26.03
CA PRO A 71 29.66 56.76 -27.08
C PRO A 71 28.95 58.09 -27.39
N ASP A 72 28.41 58.20 -28.61
CA ASP A 72 27.64 59.39 -29.03
C ASP A 72 26.40 59.60 -28.15
N ILE A 73 26.12 60.86 -27.82
CA ILE A 73 24.95 61.27 -27.04
C ILE A 73 24.33 62.53 -27.62
N GLU A 74 23.01 62.67 -27.44
CA GLU A 74 22.33 63.95 -27.60
C GLU A 74 22.46 64.75 -26.31
N ALA A 75 23.13 65.90 -26.40
CA ALA A 75 23.35 66.78 -25.25
C ALA A 75 23.24 68.25 -25.62
N ALA A 76 22.67 69.03 -24.69
CA ALA A 76 22.74 70.47 -24.74
C ALA A 76 24.12 70.92 -24.23
N VAL A 77 24.87 71.60 -25.10
CA VAL A 77 26.15 72.20 -24.76
C VAL A 77 25.95 73.69 -24.53
N SER A 78 26.28 74.15 -23.32
CA SER A 78 26.14 75.55 -22.91
C SER A 78 27.40 76.05 -22.23
N PHE A 79 27.49 77.37 -22.05
CA PHE A 79 28.58 78.00 -21.30
C PHE A 79 28.01 78.81 -20.15
N GLU A 80 28.59 78.62 -18.96
CA GLU A 80 28.21 79.28 -17.72
C GLU A 80 29.38 80.11 -17.16
N ASP A 81 29.11 80.88 -16.11
CA ASP A 81 30.07 81.71 -15.37
C ASP A 81 30.82 82.77 -16.20
N PRO A 82 30.13 83.78 -16.77
CA PRO A 82 30.78 84.85 -17.52
C PRO A 82 31.58 85.79 -16.59
N LEU A 83 32.80 86.13 -16.99
CA LEU A 83 33.63 87.10 -16.25
C LEU A 83 33.13 88.54 -16.38
N PHE A 84 32.43 88.88 -17.46
CA PHE A 84 31.94 90.24 -17.69
C PHE A 84 30.60 90.25 -18.43
N GLY A 85 29.53 90.58 -17.69
CA GLY A 85 28.18 90.64 -18.25
C GLY A 85 27.77 89.32 -18.91
N ARG A 86 27.44 89.35 -20.20
CA ARG A 86 27.11 88.16 -21.02
C ARG A 86 28.28 87.69 -21.91
N HIS A 87 29.51 88.09 -21.56
CA HIS A 87 30.71 87.82 -22.35
C HIS A 87 31.78 87.13 -21.49
N LEU A 88 32.75 86.49 -22.14
CA LEU A 88 33.95 85.90 -21.51
C LEU A 88 33.65 84.73 -20.56
N TYR A 89 33.12 83.63 -21.11
CA TYR A 89 32.77 82.42 -20.36
C TYR A 89 33.98 81.51 -20.14
N ARG A 90 33.96 80.80 -19.00
CA ARG A 90 35.05 79.89 -18.60
C ARG A 90 34.58 78.46 -18.35
N THR A 91 33.28 78.22 -18.20
CA THR A 91 32.77 76.89 -17.85
C THR A 91 31.92 76.37 -19.00
N LEU A 92 32.32 75.25 -19.58
CA LEU A 92 31.49 74.44 -20.48
C LEU A 92 30.60 73.55 -19.63
N VAL A 93 29.30 73.52 -19.91
CA VAL A 93 28.32 72.67 -19.24
C VAL A 93 27.59 71.84 -20.28
N VAL A 94 27.72 70.53 -20.14
CA VAL A 94 27.06 69.54 -20.98
C VAL A 94 25.95 68.88 -20.18
N THR A 95 24.73 69.05 -20.67
CA THR A 95 23.54 68.43 -20.09
C THR A 95 22.98 67.43 -21.09
N PRO A 96 23.06 66.11 -20.81
CA PRO A 96 22.50 65.10 -21.71
C PRO A 96 20.96 65.24 -21.77
N LEU A 97 20.37 65.01 -22.94
CA LEU A 97 18.92 65.13 -23.13
C LEU A 97 18.14 64.09 -22.30
N TYR A 98 18.66 62.86 -22.22
CA TYR A 98 18.01 61.74 -21.54
C TYR A 98 18.72 61.30 -20.25
N GLY A 99 19.76 62.02 -19.78
CA GLY A 99 20.63 61.56 -18.70
C GLY A 99 21.79 60.68 -19.19
N TRP A 100 22.73 60.35 -18.30
CA TRP A 100 23.86 59.46 -18.57
C TRP A 100 23.52 58.01 -18.24
N LYS A 101 23.96 57.06 -19.08
CA LYS A 101 23.76 55.63 -18.82
C LYS A 101 24.57 55.17 -17.59
N PRO A 102 23.94 54.64 -16.52
CA PRO A 102 24.63 54.10 -15.34
C PRO A 102 25.67 53.03 -15.68
N GLY A 103 26.80 53.04 -14.97
CA GLY A 103 27.93 52.14 -15.19
C GLY A 103 28.71 52.34 -16.50
N GLN A 104 28.26 53.24 -17.39
CA GLN A 104 28.92 53.53 -18.67
C GLN A 104 30.13 54.46 -18.47
N GLN A 105 31.16 54.27 -19.29
CA GLN A 105 32.27 55.21 -19.44
C GLN A 105 32.04 56.08 -20.68
N TYR A 106 32.29 57.38 -20.53
CA TYR A 106 32.22 58.35 -21.61
C TYR A 106 33.57 59.03 -21.81
N THR A 107 33.94 59.23 -23.08
CA THR A 107 35.09 60.03 -23.49
C THR A 107 34.59 61.31 -24.16
N LEU A 108 34.92 62.46 -23.59
CA LEU A 108 34.66 63.78 -24.16
C LEU A 108 35.91 64.26 -24.91
N THR A 109 35.77 64.58 -26.19
CA THR A 109 36.82 65.24 -27.00
C THR A 109 36.39 66.67 -27.32
N MET A 110 37.24 67.64 -26.98
CA MET A 110 37.04 69.06 -27.25
C MET A 110 38.07 69.55 -28.26
N ARG A 111 37.63 70.21 -29.35
CA ARG A 111 38.47 70.74 -30.43
C ARG A 111 38.19 72.22 -30.68
N GLY A 112 39.11 72.91 -31.35
CA GLY A 112 38.95 74.33 -31.69
C GLY A 112 39.05 75.27 -30.48
N ILE A 113 39.83 74.89 -29.46
CA ILE A 113 40.00 75.67 -28.22
C ILE A 113 40.91 76.85 -28.51
N ARG A 114 40.33 78.06 -28.54
CA ARG A 114 41.04 79.32 -28.83
C ARG A 114 40.86 80.32 -27.69
N ASN A 115 41.78 81.29 -27.60
CA ASN A 115 41.66 82.36 -26.62
C ASN A 115 40.42 83.24 -26.90
N ALA A 116 40.02 84.07 -25.94
CA ALA A 116 38.77 84.85 -25.99
C ALA A 116 38.62 85.74 -27.25
N VAL A 117 39.73 86.18 -27.85
CA VAL A 117 39.77 87.02 -29.06
C VAL A 117 39.94 86.21 -30.35
N GLY A 118 39.97 84.87 -30.28
CA GLY A 118 40.04 83.97 -31.43
C GLY A 118 41.46 83.65 -31.93
N GLY A 119 42.50 84.14 -31.24
CA GLY A 119 43.91 83.90 -31.55
C GLY A 119 44.46 82.63 -30.90
N GLY A 120 45.42 82.00 -31.58
CA GLY A 120 46.00 80.72 -31.17
C GLY A 120 44.98 79.57 -31.22
N GLU A 121 45.46 78.33 -31.28
CA GLU A 121 44.63 77.13 -31.11
C GLU A 121 45.40 76.13 -30.27
N GLN A 122 44.71 75.54 -29.30
CA GLN A 122 45.26 74.47 -28.48
C GLN A 122 44.94 73.11 -29.12
N GLU A 123 45.82 72.13 -28.91
CA GLU A 123 45.52 70.74 -29.25
C GLU A 123 44.23 70.26 -28.60
N ALA A 124 43.59 69.28 -29.25
CA ALA A 124 42.35 68.69 -28.78
C ALA A 124 42.51 68.12 -27.37
N GLN A 125 41.58 68.44 -26.48
CA GLN A 125 41.58 67.93 -25.12
C GLN A 125 40.62 66.75 -25.00
N VAL A 126 41.08 65.67 -24.37
CA VAL A 126 40.32 64.43 -24.18
C VAL A 126 40.15 64.18 -22.69
N LEU A 127 38.90 64.01 -22.27
CA LEU A 127 38.51 63.77 -20.88
C LEU A 127 37.70 62.49 -20.78
N GLN A 128 37.92 61.68 -19.75
CA GLN A 128 37.16 60.46 -19.48
C GLN A 128 36.45 60.56 -18.14
N PHE A 129 35.22 60.07 -18.07
CA PHE A 129 34.45 59.96 -16.83
C PHE A 129 33.49 58.78 -16.87
N ALA A 130 33.19 58.27 -15.67
CA ALA A 130 32.33 57.12 -15.46
C ALA A 130 31.02 57.55 -14.79
N ILE A 131 29.93 56.85 -15.08
CA ILE A 131 28.65 57.03 -14.40
C ILE A 131 28.51 56.02 -13.26
N GLU A 132 27.86 56.41 -12.17
CA GLU A 132 27.57 55.54 -11.02
C GLU A 132 26.86 54.23 -11.44
N ASP A 133 27.17 53.14 -10.74
CA ASP A 133 26.54 51.83 -10.98
C ASP A 133 25.14 51.77 -10.31
N PRO A 134 24.16 51.02 -10.88
CA PRO A 134 22.86 50.83 -10.25
C PRO A 134 22.96 50.15 -8.87
N PRO A 135 21.91 50.23 -8.02
CA PRO A 135 21.89 49.57 -6.73
C PRO A 135 22.08 48.06 -6.85
N ARG A 136 22.86 47.48 -5.94
CA ARG A 136 23.09 46.05 -5.83
C ARG A 136 22.34 45.50 -4.62
N VAL A 137 21.82 44.28 -4.75
CA VAL A 137 21.22 43.54 -3.63
C VAL A 137 22.35 42.98 -2.78
N LEU A 138 22.46 43.45 -1.54
CA LEU A 138 23.39 42.91 -0.55
C LEU A 138 22.86 41.63 0.09
N GLU A 139 21.56 41.61 0.39
CA GLU A 139 20.92 40.52 1.11
C GLU A 139 19.44 40.44 0.78
N MET A 140 18.90 39.22 0.76
CA MET A 140 17.47 38.95 0.72
C MET A 140 17.15 37.92 1.81
N SER A 141 16.21 38.20 2.71
CA SER A 141 15.84 37.29 3.80
C SER A 141 14.32 37.13 3.92
N PHE A 142 13.90 36.03 4.55
CA PHE A 142 12.49 35.69 4.76
C PHE A 142 12.15 35.64 6.26
N ASN A 143 10.90 35.90 6.61
CA ASN A 143 10.40 35.80 7.99
C ASN A 143 10.10 34.35 8.42
N GLY A 144 11.00 33.41 8.10
CA GLY A 144 10.84 32.00 8.44
C GLY A 144 11.87 31.10 7.71
N PRO A 145 11.85 29.79 7.98
CA PRO A 145 12.69 28.82 7.29
C PRO A 145 12.27 28.71 5.81
N GLU A 146 13.25 28.78 4.90
CA GLU A 146 13.03 28.92 3.45
C GLU A 146 12.39 27.70 2.79
N ASP A 147 12.46 26.54 3.44
CA ASP A 147 11.89 25.28 2.99
C ASP A 147 10.45 25.05 3.49
N GLN A 148 9.96 25.89 4.41
CA GLN A 148 8.62 25.76 5.02
C GLN A 148 7.98 27.12 5.30
N LEU A 149 8.14 28.08 4.38
CA LEU A 149 7.58 29.41 4.55
C LEU A 149 6.04 29.38 4.60
N SER A 150 5.49 30.33 5.35
CA SER A 150 4.06 30.61 5.32
C SER A 150 3.61 30.98 3.90
N ILE A 151 2.33 30.79 3.60
CA ILE A 151 1.70 31.27 2.36
C ILE A 151 1.55 32.80 2.31
N THR A 152 1.88 33.51 3.38
CA THR A 152 1.94 34.98 3.43
C THR A 152 3.34 35.46 3.88
N PRO A 153 4.42 35.10 3.16
CA PRO A 153 5.77 35.43 3.59
C PRO A 153 6.02 36.95 3.51
N VAL A 154 6.88 37.43 4.41
CA VAL A 154 7.45 38.78 4.36
C VAL A 154 8.90 38.64 3.91
N VAL A 155 9.23 39.21 2.75
CA VAL A 155 10.59 39.20 2.19
C VAL A 155 11.25 40.55 2.45
N THR A 156 12.46 40.54 2.98
CA THR A 156 13.26 41.74 3.20
C THR A 156 14.44 41.76 2.23
N VAL A 157 14.60 42.85 1.46
CA VAL A 157 15.70 43.03 0.50
C VAL A 157 16.52 44.25 0.88
N LYS A 158 17.81 44.06 1.14
CA LYS A 158 18.77 45.11 1.51
C LYS A 158 19.63 45.49 0.32
N LEU A 159 19.75 46.79 0.06
CA LEU A 159 20.52 47.36 -1.04
C LEU A 159 21.81 48.03 -0.54
N ASP A 160 22.80 48.16 -1.41
CA ASP A 160 24.06 48.88 -1.13
C ASP A 160 23.91 50.40 -1.14
N LYS A 161 22.87 50.91 -1.81
CA LYS A 161 22.52 52.33 -1.93
C LYS A 161 21.01 52.50 -2.17
N PRO A 162 20.45 53.70 -1.98
CA PRO A 162 19.02 53.94 -2.17
C PRO A 162 18.55 53.58 -3.59
N ARG A 163 17.36 52.99 -3.72
CA ARG A 163 16.72 52.78 -5.03
C ARG A 163 15.94 54.01 -5.47
N ASP A 164 15.96 54.28 -6.78
CA ASP A 164 14.91 55.05 -7.43
C ASP A 164 13.66 54.16 -7.67
N ALA A 165 12.47 54.76 -7.71
CA ALA A 165 11.19 54.04 -7.71
C ALA A 165 11.00 53.03 -8.87
N THR A 166 11.74 53.19 -9.97
CA THR A 166 11.62 52.40 -11.20
C THR A 166 12.85 51.53 -11.50
N SER A 167 13.85 51.49 -10.60
CA SER A 167 15.13 50.83 -10.88
C SER A 167 15.16 49.32 -10.60
N LEU A 168 14.14 48.77 -9.92
CA LEU A 168 14.07 47.36 -9.54
C LEU A 168 12.71 46.74 -9.87
N VAL A 169 12.74 45.52 -10.42
CA VAL A 169 11.57 44.69 -10.72
C VAL A 169 11.71 43.37 -9.97
N PHE A 170 10.62 42.94 -9.32
CA PHE A 170 10.55 41.69 -8.58
C PHE A 170 9.66 40.71 -9.34
N GLU A 171 10.25 39.61 -9.77
CA GLU A 171 9.53 38.57 -10.50
C GLU A 171 9.66 37.26 -9.75
N THR A 172 8.58 36.49 -9.74
CA THR A 172 8.57 35.17 -9.10
C THR A 172 8.13 34.14 -10.12
N THR A 173 8.68 32.93 -10.02
CA THR A 173 8.17 31.76 -10.75
C THR A 173 7.79 30.70 -9.73
N PRO A 174 6.51 30.30 -9.59
CA PRO A 174 5.31 30.85 -10.24
C PRO A 174 5.06 32.35 -9.98
N ALA A 175 4.28 33.01 -10.84
CA ALA A 175 4.04 34.45 -10.78
C ALA A 175 3.31 34.90 -9.50
N VAL A 176 3.86 35.90 -8.82
CA VAL A 176 3.32 36.48 -7.58
C VAL A 176 3.31 38.00 -7.72
N GLU A 177 2.20 38.62 -7.35
CA GLU A 177 2.10 40.07 -7.23
C GLU A 177 2.54 40.50 -5.83
N TRP A 178 3.49 41.42 -5.76
CA TRP A 178 4.09 41.91 -4.51
C TRP A 178 3.71 43.37 -4.25
N THR A 179 3.33 43.66 -3.00
CA THR A 179 3.41 45.02 -2.45
C THR A 179 4.84 45.27 -2.00
N VAL A 180 5.41 46.42 -2.35
CA VAL A 180 6.81 46.77 -2.02
C VAL A 180 6.85 48.08 -1.25
N GLU A 181 7.25 48.02 0.01
CA GLU A 181 7.43 49.17 0.89
C GLU A 181 8.93 49.42 1.09
N ALA A 182 9.39 50.67 0.94
CA ALA A 182 10.77 51.05 1.20
C ALA A 182 10.87 51.79 2.54
N ASP A 183 11.98 51.62 3.24
CA ASP A 183 12.31 52.45 4.40
C ASP A 183 12.61 53.90 4.00
N VAL A 184 12.73 54.80 5.00
CA VAL A 184 12.97 56.24 4.77
C VAL A 184 14.26 56.49 3.99
N ALA A 185 15.29 55.65 4.17
CA ALA A 185 16.55 55.77 3.45
C ALA A 185 16.52 55.16 2.03
N GLY A 186 15.46 54.40 1.68
CA GLY A 186 15.32 53.74 0.39
C GLY A 186 16.26 52.54 0.16
N THR A 187 16.86 52.00 1.22
CA THR A 187 17.87 50.93 1.17
C THR A 187 17.37 49.58 1.68
N LEU A 188 16.24 49.56 2.39
CA LEU A 188 15.60 48.35 2.89
C LEU A 188 14.19 48.25 2.33
N LEU A 189 13.91 47.18 1.60
CA LEU A 189 12.62 46.93 0.97
C LEU A 189 11.92 45.76 1.65
N THR A 190 10.63 45.92 1.95
CA THR A 190 9.77 44.87 2.48
C THR A 190 8.74 44.50 1.43
N LEU A 191 8.70 43.22 1.06
CA LEU A 191 7.75 42.68 0.10
C LEU A 191 6.73 41.78 0.80
N LYS A 192 5.45 41.95 0.47
CA LYS A 192 4.36 41.06 0.90
C LYS A 192 3.48 40.71 -0.30
N PRO A 193 3.06 39.44 -0.48
CA PRO A 193 2.22 39.09 -1.61
C PRO A 193 0.83 39.73 -1.45
N THR A 194 0.20 40.13 -2.55
CA THR A 194 -1.15 40.74 -2.52
C THR A 194 -2.24 39.73 -2.17
N ARG A 195 -1.97 38.44 -2.39
CA ARG A 195 -2.83 37.29 -2.06
C ARG A 195 -2.00 36.16 -1.44
N PRO A 196 -2.60 35.26 -0.63
CA PRO A 196 -1.90 34.08 -0.15
C PRO A 196 -1.34 33.24 -1.31
N LEU A 197 -0.12 32.75 -1.12
CA LEU A 197 0.57 31.84 -2.03
C LEU A 197 -0.06 30.44 -1.99
N GLU A 198 0.24 29.64 -3.00
CA GLU A 198 -0.15 28.22 -3.00
C GLU A 198 0.67 27.46 -1.96
N HIS A 199 0.06 26.47 -1.32
CA HIS A 199 0.76 25.57 -0.40
C HIS A 199 1.70 24.62 -1.15
N ASP A 200 2.70 24.08 -0.44
CA ASP A 200 3.61 23.05 -0.95
C ASP A 200 4.27 23.40 -2.30
N THR A 201 4.54 24.69 -2.52
CA THR A 201 4.94 25.21 -3.82
C THR A 201 6.30 25.90 -3.73
N SER A 202 7.22 25.48 -4.60
CA SER A 202 8.53 26.12 -4.75
C SER A 202 8.42 27.38 -5.61
N TYR A 203 8.90 28.48 -5.07
CA TYR A 203 8.98 29.77 -5.73
C TYR A 203 10.44 30.17 -5.94
N ALA A 204 10.74 30.78 -7.07
CA ALA A 204 12.02 31.43 -7.32
C ALA A 204 11.81 32.94 -7.49
N LEU A 205 12.21 33.72 -6.48
CA LEU A 205 12.17 35.18 -6.50
C LEU A 205 13.45 35.73 -7.14
N SER A 206 13.27 36.44 -8.25
CA SER A 206 14.32 37.13 -8.99
C SER A 206 14.17 38.64 -8.82
N VAL A 207 15.28 39.30 -8.49
CA VAL A 207 15.38 40.76 -8.45
C VAL A 207 16.12 41.19 -9.70
N PHE A 208 15.43 41.92 -10.56
CA PHE A 208 16.00 42.52 -11.76
C PHE A 208 16.25 44.00 -11.51
N GLY A 209 17.44 44.45 -11.89
CA GLY A 209 17.74 45.87 -12.01
C GLY A 209 17.45 46.32 -13.42
N THR A 210 16.80 47.46 -13.57
CA THR A 210 16.71 48.15 -14.85
C THR A 210 17.26 49.56 -14.70
N VAL A 211 17.98 50.01 -15.72
CA VAL A 211 18.32 51.42 -15.83
C VAL A 211 17.08 52.12 -16.34
N ALA A 212 16.39 52.87 -15.47
CA ALA A 212 15.27 53.71 -15.87
C ALA A 212 15.58 55.17 -15.56
N LEU A 213 15.32 56.05 -16.51
CA LEU A 213 15.43 57.50 -16.34
C LEU A 213 14.02 58.07 -16.43
N SER A 214 13.60 58.84 -15.42
CA SER A 214 12.28 59.46 -15.37
C SER A 214 12.39 60.97 -15.20
N ASP A 215 11.49 61.72 -15.86
CA ASP A 215 11.38 63.17 -15.74
C ASP A 215 10.50 63.62 -14.55
N GLY A 216 10.19 62.70 -13.64
CA GLY A 216 9.30 62.91 -12.50
C GLY A 216 7.83 62.61 -12.77
N ALA A 217 7.40 62.48 -14.04
CA ALA A 217 6.05 62.07 -14.42
C ALA A 217 6.01 60.78 -15.26
N THR A 218 7.07 60.53 -16.03
CA THR A 218 7.11 59.45 -17.01
C THR A 218 8.52 58.84 -17.11
N VAL A 219 8.60 57.53 -17.35
CA VAL A 219 9.87 56.86 -17.67
C VAL A 219 10.21 57.19 -19.13
N VAL A 220 11.30 57.93 -19.33
CA VAL A 220 11.73 58.45 -20.64
C VAL A 220 12.71 57.49 -21.33
N TYR A 221 13.42 56.69 -20.54
CA TYR A 221 14.29 55.60 -21.02
C TYR A 221 14.23 54.44 -20.06
N GLN A 222 14.15 53.22 -20.59
CA GLN A 222 14.27 51.98 -19.83
C GLN A 222 15.18 51.02 -20.59
N GLY A 223 16.29 50.64 -19.94
CA GLY A 223 17.24 49.67 -20.47
C GLY A 223 16.79 48.22 -20.23
N GLU A 224 17.58 47.29 -20.75
CA GLU A 224 17.35 45.86 -20.50
C GLU A 224 17.41 45.53 -19.00
N GLN A 225 16.55 44.59 -18.59
CA GLN A 225 16.56 44.06 -17.23
C GLN A 225 17.79 43.17 -17.04
N THR A 226 18.56 43.44 -15.99
CA THR A 226 19.70 42.62 -15.57
C THR A 226 19.36 41.90 -14.28
N LEU A 227 19.57 40.59 -14.22
CA LEU A 227 19.36 39.83 -12.99
C LEU A 227 20.41 40.23 -11.94
N LEU A 228 19.97 40.84 -10.82
CA LEU A 228 20.84 41.25 -9.72
C LEU A 228 20.96 40.19 -8.65
N TYR A 229 19.85 39.50 -8.37
CA TYR A 229 19.79 38.49 -7.32
C TYR A 229 18.68 37.49 -7.61
N LYS A 230 18.86 36.24 -7.18
CA LYS A 230 17.83 35.21 -7.26
C LYS A 230 17.89 34.33 -6.03
N ARG A 231 16.74 34.08 -5.41
CA ARG A 231 16.61 33.16 -4.27
C ARG A 231 15.35 32.31 -4.40
N ALA A 232 15.49 31.03 -4.07
CA ALA A 232 14.36 30.12 -4.02
C ALA A 232 13.83 30.00 -2.60
N PHE A 233 12.53 29.76 -2.48
CA PHE A 233 11.87 29.39 -1.24
C PHE A 233 10.73 28.41 -1.54
N HIS A 234 10.26 27.69 -0.53
CA HIS A 234 9.18 26.73 -0.64
C HIS A 234 8.13 27.03 0.43
N THR A 235 6.86 27.11 0.01
CA THR A 235 5.74 27.25 0.93
C THR A 235 5.41 25.90 1.56
N ARG A 236 4.96 25.92 2.80
CA ARG A 236 4.63 24.68 3.52
C ARG A 236 3.37 24.01 2.97
N ALA A 237 3.32 22.68 3.08
CA ALA A 237 2.11 21.88 2.93
C ALA A 237 0.94 22.39 3.79
N PRO A 238 -0.32 22.20 3.34
CA PRO A 238 -1.50 22.57 4.12
C PRO A 238 -1.60 21.68 5.38
N TYR A 239 -2.23 22.20 6.44
CA TYR A 239 -2.51 21.38 7.60
C TYR A 239 -3.64 20.39 7.28
N ALA A 240 -3.43 19.11 7.60
CA ALA A 240 -4.40 18.06 7.38
C ALA A 240 -4.62 17.25 8.66
N VAL A 241 -5.75 16.53 8.74
CA VAL A 241 -5.97 15.58 9.82
C VAL A 241 -4.93 14.45 9.71
N LYS A 242 -4.17 14.26 10.79
CA LYS A 242 -3.12 13.24 10.90
C LYS A 242 -3.72 11.84 11.04
N SER A 243 -4.78 11.68 11.84
CA SER A 243 -5.49 10.41 12.00
C SER A 243 -6.88 10.60 12.58
N TRP A 244 -7.73 9.58 12.43
CA TRP A 244 -9.06 9.52 13.03
C TRP A 244 -9.41 8.10 13.48
N SER A 245 -10.35 8.03 14.41
CA SER A 245 -10.89 6.79 14.98
C SER A 245 -12.33 7.04 15.44
N PRO A 246 -13.21 6.03 15.47
CA PRO A 246 -13.01 4.65 15.06
C PRO A 246 -13.21 4.41 13.55
N VAL A 247 -12.77 3.24 13.09
CA VAL A 247 -12.98 2.71 11.74
C VAL A 247 -13.46 1.26 11.81
N GLY A 248 -14.21 0.80 10.80
CA GLY A 248 -14.67 -0.60 10.70
C GLY A 248 -16.16 -0.79 10.97
N THR A 249 -16.58 -2.06 11.06
CA THR A 249 -18.01 -2.45 11.06
C THR A 249 -18.53 -3.02 12.38
N SER A 250 -17.67 -3.18 13.38
CA SER A 250 -18.00 -3.77 14.68
C SER A 250 -17.45 -2.91 15.82
N VAL A 251 -17.69 -1.60 15.75
CA VAL A 251 -17.18 -0.65 16.75
C VAL A 251 -18.00 -0.76 18.04
N ASP A 252 -17.31 -0.84 19.18
CA ASP A 252 -17.95 -0.86 20.50
C ASP A 252 -18.75 0.43 20.74
N LEU A 253 -19.91 0.28 21.37
CA LEU A 253 -20.91 1.33 21.56
C LEU A 253 -20.40 2.54 22.37
N ARG A 254 -19.30 2.42 23.11
CA ARG A 254 -18.73 3.53 23.91
C ARG A 254 -17.39 4.04 23.36
N THR A 255 -16.91 3.51 22.24
CA THR A 255 -15.65 3.93 21.62
C THR A 255 -15.68 5.42 21.26
N PRO A 256 -14.82 6.29 21.83
CA PRO A 256 -14.83 7.70 21.50
C PRO A 256 -14.45 7.97 20.05
N VAL A 257 -15.10 8.96 19.42
CA VAL A 257 -14.69 9.47 18.11
C VAL A 257 -13.51 10.42 18.31
N THR A 258 -12.37 10.13 17.70
CA THR A 258 -11.12 10.89 17.88
C THR A 258 -10.65 11.44 16.54
N ILE A 259 -10.24 12.71 16.52
CA ILE A 259 -9.59 13.36 15.37
C ILE A 259 -8.29 14.00 15.88
N ASP A 260 -7.16 13.58 15.29
CA ASP A 260 -5.83 14.14 15.55
C ASP A 260 -5.45 15.05 14.38
N PHE A 261 -5.28 16.33 14.65
CA PHE A 261 -4.91 17.35 13.66
C PHE A 261 -3.40 17.44 13.45
N GLY A 262 -2.59 16.78 14.28
CA GLY A 262 -1.12 16.83 14.22
C GLY A 262 -0.49 18.19 14.59
N ALA A 263 -1.29 19.25 14.70
CA ALA A 263 -0.88 20.60 15.07
C ALA A 263 -1.94 21.28 15.95
N SER A 264 -1.50 22.24 16.77
CA SER A 264 -2.35 22.95 17.73
C SER A 264 -3.30 23.93 17.03
N ILE A 265 -4.59 23.84 17.35
CA ILE A 265 -5.65 24.74 16.88
C ILE A 265 -5.88 25.84 17.94
N ASN A 266 -6.20 27.05 17.48
CA ASN A 266 -6.50 28.19 18.34
C ASN A 266 -7.76 27.98 19.21
N GLU A 267 -7.69 28.39 20.47
CA GLU A 267 -8.75 28.18 21.49
C GLU A 267 -10.14 28.71 21.10
N ALA A 268 -10.19 29.79 20.32
CA ALA A 268 -11.46 30.38 19.87
C ALA A 268 -12.28 29.41 18.98
N GLU A 269 -11.60 28.60 18.17
CA GLU A 269 -12.22 27.60 17.28
C GLU A 269 -12.69 26.35 18.04
N LEU A 270 -12.05 26.03 19.17
CA LEU A 270 -12.29 24.79 19.93
C LEU A 270 -13.65 24.77 20.64
N ARG A 271 -14.26 25.95 20.85
CA ARG A 271 -15.53 26.11 21.57
C ARG A 271 -16.75 25.79 20.72
N ASP A 272 -16.59 25.76 19.40
CA ASP A 272 -17.67 25.50 18.47
C ASP A 272 -17.92 23.99 18.34
N LYS A 273 -18.97 23.50 19.00
CA LYS A 273 -19.39 22.09 18.95
C LYS A 273 -19.91 21.64 17.59
N THR A 274 -20.07 22.54 16.63
CA THR A 274 -20.48 22.22 15.25
C THR A 274 -19.32 21.90 14.32
N ILE A 275 -18.07 21.98 14.81
CA ILE A 275 -16.85 21.67 14.05
C ILE A 275 -16.81 20.24 13.51
N ILE A 276 -17.35 19.29 14.28
CA ILE A 276 -17.43 17.88 13.93
C ILE A 276 -18.89 17.48 13.93
N ARG A 277 -19.37 17.03 12.77
CA ARG A 277 -20.73 16.54 12.62
C ARG A 277 -20.75 15.01 12.62
N ILE A 278 -21.48 14.43 13.57
CA ILE A 278 -21.72 12.99 13.65
C ILE A 278 -23.17 12.72 13.23
N THR A 279 -23.38 11.82 12.28
CA THR A 279 -24.71 11.45 11.76
C THR A 279 -24.89 9.93 11.82
N PRO A 280 -25.97 9.39 12.43
CA PRO A 280 -27.02 10.08 13.19
C PRO A 280 -26.49 10.92 14.37
N ASN A 281 -27.24 11.93 14.79
CA ASN A 281 -26.83 12.80 15.89
C ASN A 281 -26.78 12.02 17.21
N VAL A 282 -25.69 12.22 17.97
CA VAL A 282 -25.47 11.57 19.28
C VAL A 282 -25.14 12.64 20.31
N ALA A 283 -25.76 12.56 21.49
CA ALA A 283 -25.42 13.44 22.59
C ALA A 283 -24.06 13.04 23.20
N GLY A 284 -23.17 14.00 23.42
CA GLY A 284 -21.86 13.75 23.98
C GLY A 284 -21.05 15.02 24.19
N ASP A 285 -19.84 14.84 24.71
CA ASP A 285 -18.93 15.92 25.06
C ASP A 285 -17.64 15.85 24.24
N PHE A 286 -17.14 17.02 23.84
CA PHE A 286 -15.84 17.16 23.19
C PHE A 286 -14.78 17.46 24.24
N VAL A 287 -13.73 16.63 24.27
CA VAL A 287 -12.58 16.75 25.16
C VAL A 287 -11.33 16.93 24.30
N TRP A 288 -10.67 18.07 24.46
CA TRP A 288 -9.40 18.38 23.80
C TRP A 288 -8.22 17.98 24.69
N ASN A 289 -7.10 17.61 24.08
CA ASN A 289 -5.84 17.43 24.81
C ASN A 289 -5.20 18.78 25.15
N ASP A 290 -4.26 18.80 26.10
CA ASP A 290 -3.58 20.03 26.55
C ASP A 290 -2.83 20.78 25.44
N ALA A 291 -2.41 20.07 24.37
CA ALA A 291 -1.74 20.66 23.22
C ALA A 291 -2.71 21.24 22.17
N HIS A 292 -4.03 21.09 22.36
CA HIS A 292 -5.10 21.49 21.43
C HIS A 292 -4.91 20.93 20.00
N SER A 293 -4.32 19.75 19.88
CA SER A 293 -4.03 19.09 18.61
C SER A 293 -4.89 17.86 18.36
N LEU A 294 -5.64 17.40 19.38
CA LEU A 294 -6.47 16.20 19.32
C LEU A 294 -7.76 16.44 20.08
N VAL A 295 -8.88 16.04 19.46
CA VAL A 295 -10.21 16.09 20.07
C VAL A 295 -10.82 14.70 20.16
N ARG A 296 -11.51 14.43 21.26
CA ARG A 296 -12.30 13.22 21.50
C ARG A 296 -13.75 13.61 21.75
N PHE A 297 -14.66 13.10 20.94
CA PHE A 297 -16.08 13.11 21.23
C PHE A 297 -16.45 11.85 22.02
N ILE A 298 -16.93 12.04 23.25
CA ILE A 298 -17.34 10.97 24.16
C ILE A 298 -18.88 10.90 24.14
N PRO A 299 -19.49 9.83 23.58
CA PRO A 299 -20.94 9.69 23.57
C PRO A 299 -21.47 9.46 24.99
N LYS A 300 -22.47 10.25 25.42
CA LYS A 300 -22.98 10.23 26.80
C LYS A 300 -23.63 8.88 27.15
N ASP A 301 -24.55 8.44 26.31
CA ASP A 301 -25.30 7.19 26.49
C ASP A 301 -24.77 6.04 25.61
N GLY A 302 -23.68 6.30 24.87
CA GLY A 302 -23.16 5.41 23.83
C GLY A 302 -23.84 5.63 22.47
N PHE A 303 -23.31 4.95 21.45
CA PHE A 303 -23.90 4.87 20.12
C PHE A 303 -25.02 3.81 20.08
N ALA A 304 -25.97 3.98 19.17
CA ALA A 304 -27.00 2.97 18.92
C ALA A 304 -26.36 1.70 18.31
N PRO A 305 -26.81 0.49 18.68
CA PRO A 305 -26.28 -0.75 18.12
C PRO A 305 -26.64 -0.92 16.63
N ASP A 306 -25.86 -1.72 15.92
CA ASP A 306 -26.00 -2.02 14.48
C ASP A 306 -26.25 -0.81 13.57
N THR A 307 -25.70 0.36 13.94
CA THR A 307 -26.00 1.64 13.32
C THR A 307 -24.77 2.16 12.59
N PHE A 308 -24.99 2.64 11.36
CA PHE A 308 -23.95 3.29 10.56
C PHE A 308 -23.84 4.76 10.95
N TYR A 309 -22.65 5.19 11.35
CA TYR A 309 -22.32 6.56 11.69
C TYR A 309 -21.33 7.15 10.68
N SER A 310 -21.58 8.37 10.23
CA SER A 310 -20.63 9.19 9.48
C SER A 310 -20.16 10.38 10.31
N VAL A 311 -18.88 10.68 10.21
CA VAL A 311 -18.22 11.81 10.87
C VAL A 311 -17.65 12.71 9.80
N GLU A 312 -18.00 13.99 9.86
CA GLU A 312 -17.62 15.01 8.87
C GLU A 312 -17.05 16.27 9.56
N LEU A 313 -15.94 16.77 9.03
CA LEU A 313 -15.33 18.06 9.34
C LEU A 313 -14.89 18.68 8.02
N GLY A 314 -15.18 19.97 7.79
CA GLY A 314 -14.82 20.66 6.55
C GLY A 314 -14.86 22.17 6.71
N ARG A 315 -13.80 22.76 7.29
CA ARG A 315 -13.77 24.19 7.66
C ARG A 315 -12.35 24.75 7.61
N ASP A 316 -12.25 26.07 7.51
CA ASP A 316 -10.99 26.78 7.72
C ASP A 316 -10.71 26.87 9.22
N LEU A 317 -9.60 26.30 9.68
CA LEU A 317 -9.17 26.31 11.08
C LEU A 317 -7.91 27.16 11.24
N CYS A 318 -7.85 27.93 12.32
CA CYS A 318 -6.69 28.73 12.64
C CYS A 318 -5.72 27.95 13.55
N PHE A 319 -4.47 27.79 13.11
CA PHE A 319 -3.43 27.03 13.82
C PHE A 319 -2.57 27.94 14.70
N ALA A 320 -2.42 27.56 15.98
CA ALA A 320 -1.98 28.45 17.05
C ALA A 320 -0.51 28.89 16.99
N ARG A 321 0.39 28.06 16.43
CA ARG A 321 1.82 28.41 16.34
C ARG A 321 2.08 29.63 15.44
N GLU A 322 1.24 29.85 14.44
CA GLU A 322 1.53 30.77 13.34
C GLU A 322 0.37 31.72 13.01
N ASN A 323 -0.77 31.55 13.68
CA ASN A 323 -2.00 32.29 13.42
C ASN A 323 -2.43 32.24 11.95
N THR A 324 -2.24 31.07 11.32
CA THR A 324 -2.53 30.82 9.90
C THR A 324 -3.82 30.03 9.77
N GLN A 325 -4.69 30.42 8.83
CA GLN A 325 -5.88 29.66 8.46
C GLN A 325 -5.53 28.58 7.44
N SER A 326 -6.02 27.36 7.65
CA SER A 326 -5.91 26.27 6.68
C SER A 326 -7.24 25.52 6.61
N ARG A 327 -7.67 25.20 5.39
CA ARG A 327 -8.85 24.39 5.14
C ARG A 327 -8.58 22.95 5.55
N VAL A 328 -9.24 22.48 6.59
CA VAL A 328 -9.15 21.09 7.05
C VAL A 328 -10.43 20.37 6.68
N GLU A 329 -10.29 19.22 6.02
CA GLU A 329 -11.40 18.33 5.68
C GLU A 329 -11.12 16.91 6.16
N CYS A 330 -12.15 16.28 6.72
CA CYS A 330 -12.11 14.89 7.16
C CYS A 330 -13.50 14.29 7.07
N ARG A 331 -13.59 13.12 6.42
CA ARG A 331 -14.83 12.35 6.32
C ARG A 331 -14.52 10.88 6.51
N PHE A 332 -15.13 10.28 7.53
CA PHE A 332 -15.02 8.85 7.78
C PHE A 332 -16.34 8.30 8.31
N ALA A 333 -16.43 6.97 8.33
CA ALA A 333 -17.61 6.28 8.82
C ALA A 333 -17.24 4.99 9.53
N PHE A 334 -18.13 4.57 10.41
CA PHE A 334 -18.04 3.31 11.13
C PHE A 334 -19.44 2.73 11.35
N ARG A 335 -19.52 1.43 11.59
CA ARG A 335 -20.75 0.78 12.06
C ARG A 335 -20.52 0.23 13.45
N THR A 336 -21.47 0.48 14.33
CA THR A 336 -21.45 -0.10 15.67
C THR A 336 -21.76 -1.58 15.63
N VAL A 337 -21.26 -2.29 16.64
CA VAL A 337 -21.53 -3.71 16.82
C VAL A 337 -23.03 -4.01 16.84
N GLY A 338 -23.43 -5.07 16.13
CA GLY A 338 -24.81 -5.53 16.01
C GLY A 338 -25.11 -6.73 16.90
N PRO A 339 -26.24 -7.43 16.67
CA PRO A 339 -26.56 -8.64 17.41
C PRO A 339 -25.45 -9.70 17.29
N VAL A 340 -25.25 -10.53 18.32
CA VAL A 340 -24.31 -11.66 18.28
C VAL A 340 -24.59 -12.56 17.08
N LYS A 341 -23.54 -12.89 16.33
CA LYS A 341 -23.60 -13.85 15.22
C LYS A 341 -22.54 -14.92 15.41
N VAL A 342 -22.84 -16.08 14.84
CA VAL A 342 -21.86 -17.16 14.67
C VAL A 342 -21.12 -16.90 13.36
N SER A 343 -19.81 -16.75 13.44
CA SER A 343 -18.92 -16.53 12.29
C SER A 343 -18.54 -17.85 11.61
N SER A 344 -18.39 -18.93 12.38
CA SER A 344 -18.16 -20.28 11.82
C SER A 344 -18.54 -21.40 12.80
N VAL A 345 -18.82 -22.59 12.26
CA VAL A 345 -19.08 -23.81 13.01
C VAL A 345 -18.30 -24.96 12.38
N PHE A 346 -17.66 -25.79 13.21
CA PHE A 346 -17.02 -27.05 12.83
C PHE A 346 -17.50 -28.18 13.75
N PRO A 347 -17.84 -29.38 13.23
CA PRO A 347 -18.06 -29.72 11.83
C PRO A 347 -19.04 -28.77 11.11
N SER A 348 -18.82 -28.53 9.81
CA SER A 348 -19.68 -27.63 9.03
C SER A 348 -21.00 -28.31 8.64
N ASN A 349 -21.97 -27.49 8.20
CA ASN A 349 -23.31 -27.97 7.84
C ASN A 349 -23.26 -29.03 6.74
N GLY A 350 -23.80 -30.21 7.02
CA GLY A 350 -23.87 -31.35 6.13
C GLY A 350 -22.55 -32.13 5.97
N MET A 351 -21.54 -31.86 6.80
CA MET A 351 -20.25 -32.56 6.71
C MET A 351 -20.41 -34.06 7.00
N VAL A 352 -19.79 -34.91 6.18
CA VAL A 352 -19.81 -36.37 6.30
C VAL A 352 -18.42 -36.92 6.60
N GLY A 353 -18.35 -38.13 7.17
CA GLY A 353 -17.06 -38.79 7.43
C GLY A 353 -16.28 -38.16 8.59
N VAL A 354 -16.97 -37.48 9.51
CA VAL A 354 -16.34 -36.78 10.62
C VAL A 354 -15.74 -37.78 11.62
N ASP A 355 -14.46 -37.60 11.99
CA ASP A 355 -13.79 -38.45 12.98
C ASP A 355 -14.56 -38.48 14.30
N VAL A 356 -14.74 -39.66 14.90
CA VAL A 356 -15.51 -39.78 16.14
C VAL A 356 -14.87 -39.09 17.35
N ASN A 357 -13.58 -38.78 17.29
CA ASN A 357 -12.87 -38.03 18.33
C ASN A 357 -12.87 -36.51 18.07
N THR A 358 -13.63 -36.04 17.07
CA THR A 358 -13.72 -34.63 16.75
C THR A 358 -14.22 -33.81 17.95
N SER A 359 -13.76 -32.57 18.03
CA SER A 359 -14.37 -31.55 18.88
C SER A 359 -15.25 -30.64 18.03
N ILE A 360 -16.27 -30.07 18.63
CA ILE A 360 -17.18 -29.13 17.97
C ILE A 360 -16.73 -27.72 18.32
N SER A 361 -16.50 -26.87 17.32
CA SER A 361 -16.09 -25.48 17.51
C SER A 361 -17.12 -24.52 16.94
N ILE A 362 -17.43 -23.46 17.69
CA ILE A 362 -18.32 -22.36 17.28
C ILE A 362 -17.57 -21.06 17.52
N ALA A 363 -17.29 -20.32 16.46
CA ALA A 363 -16.70 -18.99 16.54
C ALA A 363 -17.78 -17.91 16.45
N PHE A 364 -17.64 -16.85 17.25
CA PHE A 364 -18.53 -15.69 17.27
C PHE A 364 -17.91 -14.52 16.50
N ASP A 365 -18.71 -13.52 16.14
CA ASP A 365 -18.24 -12.29 15.47
C ASP A 365 -17.81 -11.18 16.44
N GLN A 366 -17.93 -11.44 17.74
CA GLN A 366 -17.63 -10.51 18.84
C GLN A 366 -17.40 -11.26 20.14
N ASP A 367 -16.88 -10.56 21.15
CA ASP A 367 -16.73 -11.08 22.51
C ASP A 367 -18.10 -11.31 23.16
N ILE A 368 -18.25 -12.45 23.83
CA ILE A 368 -19.52 -12.86 24.44
C ILE A 368 -19.39 -13.29 25.91
N GLU A 369 -20.52 -13.29 26.62
CA GLU A 369 -20.66 -13.93 27.92
C GLU A 369 -20.65 -15.45 27.74
N LYS A 370 -19.51 -16.09 28.07
CA LYS A 370 -19.26 -17.53 27.84
C LYS A 370 -20.37 -18.45 28.38
N ALA A 371 -20.81 -18.21 29.62
CA ALA A 371 -21.89 -18.99 30.25
C ALA A 371 -23.18 -18.95 29.43
N SER A 372 -23.50 -17.82 28.79
CA SER A 372 -24.70 -17.67 27.99
C SER A 372 -24.69 -18.56 26.73
N ALA A 373 -23.52 -18.84 26.15
CA ALA A 373 -23.36 -19.76 25.03
C ALA A 373 -23.38 -21.22 25.47
N GLU A 374 -22.68 -21.55 26.55
CA GLU A 374 -22.62 -22.91 27.09
C GLU A 374 -24.01 -23.42 27.51
N GLU A 375 -24.82 -22.58 28.17
CA GLU A 375 -26.20 -22.90 28.56
C GLU A 375 -27.15 -23.15 27.37
N ARG A 376 -26.81 -22.60 26.19
CA ARG A 376 -27.64 -22.65 24.97
C ARG A 376 -27.14 -23.65 23.94
N PHE A 377 -25.98 -24.25 24.18
CA PHE A 377 -25.42 -25.28 23.31
C PHE A 377 -26.08 -26.62 23.58
N LYS A 378 -26.47 -27.32 22.52
CA LYS A 378 -26.92 -28.71 22.55
C LYS A 378 -26.28 -29.47 21.39
N LEU A 379 -25.92 -30.73 21.65
CA LEU A 379 -25.57 -31.70 20.62
C LEU A 379 -26.62 -32.80 20.65
N GLU A 380 -27.22 -33.11 19.51
CA GLU A 380 -28.19 -34.20 19.37
C GLU A 380 -27.62 -35.29 18.47
N PRO A 381 -27.60 -36.59 18.85
CA PRO A 381 -27.98 -37.13 20.16
C PRO A 381 -27.16 -36.55 21.32
N THR A 382 -27.81 -36.40 22.48
CA THR A 382 -27.20 -35.82 23.68
C THR A 382 -25.91 -36.55 24.05
N THR A 383 -24.82 -35.80 24.07
CA THR A 383 -23.48 -36.31 24.36
C THR A 383 -22.86 -35.46 25.46
N PRO A 384 -22.38 -36.05 26.57
CA PRO A 384 -21.68 -35.31 27.61
C PRO A 384 -20.31 -34.85 27.13
N GLY A 385 -19.82 -33.73 27.67
CA GLY A 385 -18.53 -33.16 27.30
C GLY A 385 -18.18 -31.95 28.14
N ILE A 386 -17.10 -31.28 27.77
CA ILE A 386 -16.61 -30.06 28.43
C ILE A 386 -16.46 -28.94 27.40
N PHE A 387 -16.60 -27.69 27.87
CA PHE A 387 -16.34 -26.51 27.07
C PHE A 387 -14.94 -25.98 27.32
N LEU A 388 -14.26 -25.59 26.24
CA LEU A 388 -12.96 -24.93 26.22
C LEU A 388 -13.12 -23.64 25.40
N TRP A 389 -12.37 -22.61 25.76
CA TRP A 389 -12.44 -21.31 25.09
C TRP A 389 -11.07 -20.87 24.61
N ASN A 390 -11.02 -20.40 23.37
CA ASN A 390 -9.92 -19.62 22.84
C ASN A 390 -10.48 -18.35 22.21
N GLU A 391 -10.23 -17.19 22.82
CA GLU A 391 -10.80 -15.90 22.41
C GLU A 391 -12.33 -15.99 22.23
N GLN A 392 -12.83 -15.73 21.02
CA GLN A 392 -14.25 -15.74 20.63
C GLN A 392 -14.70 -17.11 20.10
N THR A 393 -13.92 -18.17 20.32
CA THR A 393 -14.25 -19.52 19.86
C THR A 393 -14.53 -20.42 21.06
N MET A 394 -15.74 -20.98 21.08
CA MET A 394 -16.14 -22.05 21.99
C MET A 394 -15.82 -23.40 21.35
N THR A 395 -15.15 -24.28 22.07
CA THR A 395 -14.92 -25.67 21.67
C THR A 395 -15.57 -26.61 22.68
N PHE A 396 -16.56 -27.38 22.23
CA PHE A 396 -17.13 -28.49 22.97
C PHE A 396 -16.36 -29.77 22.64
N LYS A 397 -15.74 -30.36 23.66
CA LYS A 397 -15.02 -31.64 23.57
C LYS A 397 -15.88 -32.75 24.18
N PRO A 398 -16.40 -33.71 23.38
CA PRO A 398 -17.10 -34.89 23.90
C PRO A 398 -16.26 -35.65 24.93
N ALA A 399 -16.91 -36.14 25.99
CA ALA A 399 -16.25 -36.92 27.06
C ALA A 399 -15.87 -38.34 26.63
N SER A 400 -16.44 -38.84 25.54
CA SER A 400 -16.13 -40.11 24.90
C SER A 400 -16.28 -39.94 23.38
N PRO A 401 -15.65 -40.80 22.56
CA PRO A 401 -15.82 -40.75 21.12
C PRO A 401 -17.30 -40.78 20.72
N LEU A 402 -17.66 -39.97 19.72
CA LEU A 402 -18.98 -39.99 19.12
C LEU A 402 -19.30 -41.37 18.54
N ARG A 403 -20.59 -41.67 18.37
CA ARG A 403 -20.99 -42.93 17.74
C ARG A 403 -20.66 -42.86 16.25
N ARG A 404 -20.02 -43.91 15.72
CA ARG A 404 -19.82 -44.08 14.27
C ARG A 404 -21.16 -44.17 13.55
N ASP A 405 -21.16 -43.84 12.26
CA ASP A 405 -22.32 -43.87 11.38
C ASP A 405 -23.59 -43.22 11.97
N THR A 406 -23.40 -42.12 12.69
CA THR A 406 -24.48 -41.43 13.39
C THR A 406 -24.61 -40.01 12.88
N SER A 407 -25.86 -39.58 12.65
CA SER A 407 -26.19 -38.19 12.35
C SER A 407 -26.27 -37.41 13.65
N TYR A 408 -25.46 -36.36 13.74
CA TYR A 408 -25.46 -35.41 14.85
C TYR A 408 -25.94 -34.04 14.39
N VAL A 409 -26.57 -33.28 15.28
CA VAL A 409 -27.00 -31.90 15.05
C VAL A 409 -26.45 -31.02 16.17
N ILE A 410 -25.59 -30.06 15.80
CA ILE A 410 -25.14 -29.00 16.69
C ILE A 410 -26.24 -27.94 16.73
N LYS A 411 -26.69 -27.58 17.93
CA LYS A 411 -27.69 -26.54 18.14
C LYS A 411 -27.15 -25.47 19.08
N LEU A 412 -27.32 -24.21 18.70
CA LEU A 412 -27.07 -23.06 19.57
C LEU A 412 -28.33 -22.20 19.60
N GLU A 413 -29.03 -22.24 20.74
CA GLU A 413 -30.32 -21.57 20.91
C GLU A 413 -30.18 -20.03 20.93
N PRO A 414 -31.24 -19.28 20.57
CA PRO A 414 -31.26 -17.83 20.72
C PRO A 414 -30.96 -17.36 22.15
N GLY A 415 -30.37 -16.17 22.28
CA GLY A 415 -30.13 -15.52 23.56
C GLY A 415 -28.67 -15.54 24.03
N VAL A 416 -27.72 -16.01 23.23
CA VAL A 416 -26.28 -15.87 23.51
C VAL A 416 -25.93 -14.38 23.55
N ARG A 417 -25.36 -13.91 24.66
CA ARG A 417 -25.20 -12.47 24.95
C ARG A 417 -23.78 -11.99 24.66
N GLY A 418 -23.65 -10.88 23.95
CA GLY A 418 -22.42 -10.09 23.86
C GLY A 418 -22.21 -9.26 25.14
N PHE A 419 -21.03 -8.65 25.29
CA PHE A 419 -20.82 -7.60 26.31
C PHE A 419 -21.50 -6.27 25.93
N THR A 420 -21.71 -6.05 24.64
CA THR A 420 -22.47 -4.95 24.05
C THR A 420 -23.35 -5.48 22.90
N GLY A 421 -24.40 -4.74 22.53
CA GLY A 421 -25.33 -5.15 21.47
C GLY A 421 -26.42 -6.14 21.90
N GLU A 422 -27.23 -6.58 20.94
CA GLU A 422 -28.34 -7.52 21.14
C GLU A 422 -27.85 -8.98 21.16
N PRO A 423 -28.55 -9.91 21.84
CA PRO A 423 -28.14 -11.31 21.84
C PRO A 423 -28.38 -12.00 20.50
N LEU A 424 -27.85 -13.22 20.35
CA LEU A 424 -28.05 -14.08 19.18
C LEU A 424 -29.56 -14.27 18.95
N ALA A 425 -30.05 -13.79 17.80
CA ALA A 425 -31.48 -13.67 17.57
C ALA A 425 -32.17 -14.97 17.13
N ARG A 426 -31.43 -15.90 16.50
CA ARG A 426 -32.00 -17.10 15.87
C ARG A 426 -31.22 -18.34 16.26
N LEU A 427 -31.93 -19.47 16.27
CA LEU A 427 -31.36 -20.79 16.47
C LEU A 427 -30.37 -21.08 15.34
N VAL A 428 -29.18 -21.55 15.70
CA VAL A 428 -28.19 -22.09 14.76
C VAL A 428 -28.28 -23.61 14.83
N GLU A 429 -28.61 -24.27 13.73
CA GLU A 429 -28.64 -25.74 13.62
C GLU A 429 -27.68 -26.20 12.52
N VAL A 430 -26.75 -27.09 12.86
CA VAL A 430 -25.70 -27.58 11.97
C VAL A 430 -25.62 -29.11 12.06
N PRO A 431 -26.28 -29.84 11.14
CA PRO A 431 -26.15 -31.29 11.04
C PRO A 431 -24.78 -31.73 10.50
N PHE A 432 -24.29 -32.87 10.96
CA PHE A 432 -23.12 -33.58 10.41
C PHE A 432 -23.26 -35.10 10.62
N ASN A 433 -22.46 -35.88 9.89
CA ASN A 433 -22.41 -37.34 10.00
C ASN A 433 -20.99 -37.80 10.30
N THR A 434 -20.85 -38.63 11.32
CA THR A 434 -19.57 -39.26 11.67
C THR A 434 -19.14 -40.29 10.62
N GLU A 435 -17.86 -40.65 10.65
CA GLU A 435 -17.30 -41.76 9.87
C GLU A 435 -18.07 -43.09 10.06
N LEU A 436 -18.07 -43.92 9.02
CA LEU A 436 -18.80 -45.18 8.99
C LEU A 436 -18.27 -46.17 10.04
N ALA A 437 -19.15 -47.06 10.50
CA ALA A 437 -18.77 -48.21 11.29
C ALA A 437 -18.01 -49.23 10.42
N THR A 438 -17.02 -49.92 11.01
CA THR A 438 -16.30 -51.03 10.38
C THR A 438 -16.36 -52.22 11.31
N ALA A 439 -16.67 -53.41 10.79
CA ALA A 439 -16.54 -54.68 11.49
C ALA A 439 -15.44 -55.47 10.78
N GLN A 440 -14.41 -55.92 11.51
CA GLN A 440 -13.34 -56.73 10.93
C GLN A 440 -12.83 -57.71 11.98
N LEU A 441 -12.66 -58.95 11.56
CA LEU A 441 -11.99 -60.00 12.32
C LEU A 441 -10.47 -59.82 12.19
N ASP A 442 -9.75 -60.15 13.26
CA ASP A 442 -8.29 -60.09 13.30
C ASP A 442 -7.69 -61.40 12.79
N VAL A 443 -7.76 -61.59 11.47
CA VAL A 443 -7.26 -62.79 10.79
C VAL A 443 -5.92 -62.49 10.15
N ALA A 444 -4.89 -63.28 10.48
CA ALA A 444 -3.59 -63.18 9.86
C ALA A 444 -3.65 -63.68 8.40
N LEU A 445 -3.03 -62.91 7.50
CA LEU A 445 -2.86 -63.33 6.10
C LEU A 445 -1.84 -64.46 6.03
N ASP A 446 -2.20 -65.52 5.31
CA ASP A 446 -1.31 -66.61 4.94
C ASP A 446 -1.45 -66.87 3.44
N TYR A 447 -0.31 -67.06 2.77
CA TYR A 447 -0.29 -67.32 1.33
C TYR A 447 -0.33 -68.82 1.09
N GLN A 448 -0.95 -69.22 -0.01
CA GLN A 448 -1.08 -70.63 -0.37
C GLN A 448 0.28 -71.31 -0.55
N ASP A 449 0.46 -72.49 0.07
CA ASP A 449 1.73 -73.24 0.03
C ASP A 449 1.94 -73.93 -1.34
N HIS A 450 0.85 -74.27 -2.03
CA HIS A 450 0.86 -74.94 -3.34
C HIS A 450 0.14 -74.12 -4.43
N ALA A 451 0.42 -74.43 -5.71
CA ALA A 451 -0.10 -73.67 -6.86
C ALA A 451 -1.64 -73.62 -6.93
N LEU A 452 -2.32 -74.69 -6.52
CA LEU A 452 -3.79 -74.84 -6.58
C LEU A 452 -4.39 -75.15 -5.21
N SER A 453 -3.91 -74.49 -4.15
CA SER A 453 -4.33 -74.75 -2.75
C SER A 453 -5.12 -73.61 -2.11
N CYS A 454 -5.74 -72.74 -2.92
CA CYS A 454 -6.41 -71.54 -2.42
C CYS A 454 -7.52 -71.83 -1.39
N GLU A 455 -8.21 -72.96 -1.51
CA GLU A 455 -9.25 -73.43 -0.60
C GLU A 455 -8.66 -73.84 0.75
N ALA A 456 -7.57 -74.59 0.73
CA ALA A 456 -6.86 -75.02 1.95
C ALA A 456 -6.23 -73.83 2.67
N ALA A 457 -5.59 -72.92 1.93
CA ALA A 457 -5.04 -71.68 2.46
C ALA A 457 -6.11 -70.78 3.10
N ALA A 458 -7.27 -70.64 2.44
CA ALA A 458 -8.40 -69.87 2.98
C ALA A 458 -8.98 -70.49 4.26
N LEU A 459 -9.09 -71.82 4.32
CA LEU A 459 -9.52 -72.50 5.55
C LEU A 459 -8.47 -72.41 6.67
N LYS A 460 -7.18 -72.54 6.34
CA LYS A 460 -6.05 -72.35 7.28
C LYS A 460 -6.09 -70.97 7.92
N MET A 461 -6.28 -69.91 7.11
CA MET A 461 -6.48 -68.54 7.62
C MET A 461 -7.73 -68.45 8.51
N ALA A 462 -8.85 -69.05 8.11
CA ALA A 462 -10.07 -69.01 8.91
C ALA A 462 -9.92 -69.72 10.28
N LEU A 463 -9.17 -70.82 10.32
CA LEU A 463 -8.90 -71.58 11.55
C LEU A 463 -7.89 -70.85 12.46
N SER A 464 -6.91 -70.14 11.90
CA SER A 464 -5.93 -69.39 12.67
C SER A 464 -6.58 -68.27 13.50
N TYR A 465 -7.68 -67.67 13.02
CA TYR A 465 -8.50 -66.71 13.78
C TYR A 465 -9.04 -67.29 15.09
N PHE A 466 -9.21 -68.61 15.15
CA PHE A 466 -9.66 -69.33 16.33
C PHE A 466 -8.52 -69.97 17.12
N ASP A 467 -7.28 -69.51 16.92
CA ASP A 467 -6.05 -70.04 17.51
C ASP A 467 -5.81 -71.53 17.17
N ILE A 468 -6.34 -72.02 16.05
CA ILE A 468 -6.18 -73.40 15.58
C ILE A 468 -5.09 -73.42 14.50
N ALA A 469 -3.91 -73.90 14.86
CA ALA A 469 -2.79 -74.07 13.93
C ALA A 469 -2.89 -75.41 13.20
N VAL A 470 -3.02 -75.34 11.87
CA VAL A 470 -3.01 -76.50 10.96
C VAL A 470 -2.16 -76.17 9.73
N SER A 471 -1.57 -77.20 9.11
CA SER A 471 -0.97 -77.06 7.78
C SER A 471 -2.03 -77.25 6.69
N GLU A 472 -1.77 -76.78 5.47
CA GLU A 472 -2.59 -77.13 4.31
C GLU A 472 -2.62 -78.65 4.09
N GLY A 473 -1.49 -79.34 4.36
CA GLY A 473 -1.43 -80.80 4.34
C GLY A 473 -2.41 -81.46 5.32
N ASP A 474 -2.59 -80.92 6.53
CA ASP A 474 -3.57 -81.43 7.50
C ASP A 474 -5.00 -81.29 6.98
N ILE A 475 -5.30 -80.17 6.31
CA ILE A 475 -6.60 -79.93 5.66
C ILE A 475 -6.78 -80.92 4.50
N MET A 476 -5.79 -81.05 3.62
CA MET A 476 -5.84 -81.95 2.47
C MET A 476 -5.92 -83.43 2.86
N ASN A 477 -5.38 -83.81 4.03
CA ASN A 477 -5.56 -85.16 4.57
C ASN A 477 -7.01 -85.48 4.93
N VAL A 478 -7.83 -84.47 5.24
CA VAL A 478 -9.27 -84.64 5.47
C VAL A 478 -10.06 -84.57 4.17
N VAL A 479 -9.69 -83.66 3.26
CA VAL A 479 -10.36 -83.46 1.96
C VAL A 479 -10.13 -84.64 1.01
N GLY A 480 -8.91 -85.17 0.97
CA GLY A 480 -8.52 -86.23 0.04
C GLY A 480 -8.36 -85.76 -1.41
N TYR A 481 -7.94 -86.68 -2.27
CA TYR A 481 -7.72 -86.45 -3.70
C TYR A 481 -8.56 -87.44 -4.54
N ASP A 482 -9.22 -86.92 -5.56
CA ASP A 482 -9.91 -87.73 -6.56
C ASP A 482 -8.87 -88.47 -7.43
N PRO A 483 -8.93 -89.82 -7.53
CA PRO A 483 -7.94 -90.60 -8.25
C PRO A 483 -8.12 -90.60 -9.78
N THR A 484 -9.18 -89.96 -10.30
CA THR A 484 -9.57 -90.00 -11.71
C THR A 484 -8.58 -89.22 -12.59
N PRO A 485 -7.90 -89.87 -13.55
CA PRO A 485 -6.99 -89.17 -14.44
C PRO A 485 -7.77 -88.30 -15.45
N HIS A 486 -7.26 -87.11 -15.75
CA HIS A 486 -7.84 -86.22 -16.76
C HIS A 486 -7.69 -86.84 -18.16
N ARG A 487 -8.80 -87.25 -18.79
CA ARG A 487 -8.81 -87.89 -20.12
C ARG A 487 -9.92 -87.33 -21.00
N GLY A 488 -9.53 -86.53 -22.00
CA GLY A 488 -10.50 -85.88 -22.88
C GLY A 488 -11.42 -84.96 -22.07
N ASN A 489 -12.73 -85.18 -22.16
CA ASN A 489 -13.73 -84.43 -21.38
C ASN A 489 -14.19 -85.18 -20.11
N VAL A 490 -13.39 -86.14 -19.61
CA VAL A 490 -13.69 -86.91 -18.40
C VAL A 490 -12.64 -86.65 -17.32
N TRP A 491 -13.10 -86.30 -16.11
CA TRP A 491 -12.23 -86.03 -14.94
C TRP A 491 -12.98 -86.23 -13.61
N GLY A 492 -12.34 -85.92 -12.47
CA GLY A 492 -12.87 -86.16 -11.12
C GLY A 492 -13.98 -85.21 -10.69
N ASP A 493 -14.58 -85.45 -9.51
CA ASP A 493 -15.68 -84.64 -8.98
C ASP A 493 -15.21 -83.71 -7.83
N PRO A 494 -15.17 -82.38 -8.04
CA PRO A 494 -14.72 -81.43 -7.03
C PRO A 494 -15.70 -81.30 -5.85
N HIS A 495 -16.94 -81.80 -5.98
CA HIS A 495 -17.88 -81.87 -4.85
C HIS A 495 -17.56 -83.02 -3.88
N GLU A 496 -16.70 -83.96 -4.26
CA GLU A 496 -16.37 -85.14 -3.45
C GLU A 496 -14.95 -85.08 -2.87
N ALA A 497 -13.96 -84.64 -3.64
CA ALA A 497 -12.56 -84.50 -3.22
C ALA A 497 -11.77 -83.54 -4.13
N PHE A 498 -10.49 -83.30 -3.83
CA PHE A 498 -9.65 -82.45 -4.67
C PHE A 498 -9.33 -83.08 -6.03
N VAL A 499 -9.59 -82.37 -7.12
CA VAL A 499 -9.43 -82.91 -8.47
C VAL A 499 -8.05 -82.58 -9.06
N GLY A 500 -7.25 -83.62 -9.28
CA GLY A 500 -5.94 -83.55 -9.96
C GLY A 500 -4.77 -83.14 -9.05
N ASN A 501 -3.72 -82.56 -9.63
CA ASN A 501 -2.47 -82.26 -8.93
C ASN A 501 -2.46 -80.85 -8.32
N ILE A 502 -2.31 -80.75 -7.00
CA ILE A 502 -2.27 -79.48 -6.24
C ILE A 502 -1.08 -78.57 -6.62
N ASP A 503 0.04 -79.17 -7.06
CA ASP A 503 1.21 -78.46 -7.61
C ASP A 503 1.13 -78.25 -9.13
N GLY A 504 -0.04 -78.53 -9.70
CA GLY A 504 -0.30 -78.50 -11.13
C GLY A 504 -0.69 -77.14 -11.68
N LYS A 505 -1.32 -77.19 -12.85
CA LYS A 505 -1.88 -76.04 -13.55
C LYS A 505 -3.38 -76.24 -13.72
N GLN A 506 -4.14 -75.23 -13.31
CA GLN A 506 -5.60 -75.28 -13.26
C GLN A 506 -6.21 -75.67 -14.61
N ASN A 507 -7.25 -76.51 -14.59
CA ASN A 507 -7.97 -77.04 -15.76
C ASN A 507 -7.08 -77.81 -16.76
N THR A 508 -5.87 -78.22 -16.36
CA THR A 508 -4.99 -79.07 -17.19
C THR A 508 -4.49 -80.29 -16.43
N THR A 509 -3.79 -80.08 -15.31
CA THR A 509 -3.23 -81.16 -14.48
C THR A 509 -3.82 -81.20 -13.08
N GLY A 510 -4.41 -80.10 -12.61
CA GLY A 510 -5.20 -79.99 -11.38
C GLY A 510 -6.33 -79.00 -11.57
N TYR A 511 -7.32 -79.01 -10.68
CA TYR A 511 -8.47 -78.11 -10.71
C TYR A 511 -8.66 -77.40 -9.38
N GLY A 512 -9.04 -78.13 -8.34
CA GLY A 512 -9.47 -77.57 -7.06
C GLY A 512 -10.48 -78.48 -6.38
N VAL A 513 -11.14 -77.96 -5.36
CA VAL A 513 -12.20 -78.63 -4.59
C VAL A 513 -13.31 -77.64 -4.25
N TYR A 514 -14.56 -78.09 -4.20
CA TYR A 514 -15.69 -77.24 -3.85
C TYR A 514 -15.97 -77.24 -2.35
N TRP A 515 -17.00 -76.49 -1.96
CA TRP A 515 -17.30 -76.15 -0.58
C TRP A 515 -17.77 -77.36 0.26
N GLU A 516 -18.29 -78.44 -0.31
CA GLU A 516 -18.77 -79.59 0.48
C GLU A 516 -17.64 -80.34 1.19
N PRO A 517 -16.57 -80.81 0.53
CA PRO A 517 -15.44 -81.44 1.20
C PRO A 517 -14.70 -80.45 2.12
N MET A 518 -14.64 -79.18 1.74
CA MET A 518 -14.01 -78.15 2.57
C MET A 518 -14.78 -77.87 3.87
N ALA A 519 -16.12 -77.93 3.86
CA ALA A 519 -16.91 -77.84 5.08
C ALA A 519 -16.71 -79.08 5.97
N VAL A 520 -16.54 -80.27 5.40
CA VAL A 520 -16.16 -81.47 6.17
C VAL A 520 -14.80 -81.28 6.83
N ALA A 521 -13.83 -80.75 6.10
CA ALA A 521 -12.52 -80.39 6.65
C ALA A 521 -12.67 -79.35 7.77
N ALA A 522 -13.40 -78.26 7.56
CA ALA A 522 -13.63 -77.24 8.59
C ALA A 522 -14.26 -77.84 9.87
N LYS A 523 -15.26 -78.73 9.72
CA LYS A 523 -15.93 -79.43 10.83
C LYS A 523 -14.99 -80.26 11.70
N ARG A 524 -13.84 -80.70 11.17
CA ARG A 524 -12.84 -81.44 11.94
C ARG A 524 -12.35 -80.66 13.16
N TRP A 525 -12.22 -79.34 13.01
CA TRP A 525 -11.72 -78.44 14.06
C TRP A 525 -12.80 -77.51 14.61
N ARG A 526 -13.81 -77.18 13.81
CA ARG A 526 -14.91 -76.26 14.13
C ARG A 526 -16.24 -76.92 13.80
N PRO A 527 -16.84 -77.69 14.74
CA PRO A 527 -17.90 -78.67 14.44
C PRO A 527 -19.22 -78.06 13.92
N TYR A 528 -19.42 -76.76 14.10
CA TYR A 528 -20.60 -76.05 13.58
C TYR A 528 -20.36 -75.43 12.20
N SER A 529 -19.15 -75.51 11.65
CA SER A 529 -18.85 -75.01 10.31
C SER A 529 -19.71 -75.70 9.26
N GLU A 530 -20.22 -74.96 8.29
CA GLU A 530 -21.17 -75.46 7.30
C GLU A 530 -20.87 -74.84 5.93
N TYR A 531 -21.09 -75.61 4.88
CA TYR A 531 -21.15 -75.04 3.55
C TYR A 531 -22.51 -74.39 3.32
N PHE A 532 -22.55 -73.45 2.38
CA PHE A 532 -23.77 -72.83 1.91
C PHE A 532 -23.74 -72.66 0.39
N THR A 533 -24.93 -72.51 -0.19
CA THR A 533 -25.16 -72.13 -1.58
C THR A 533 -26.27 -71.09 -1.60
N GLY A 534 -26.12 -70.05 -2.42
CA GLY A 534 -27.13 -69.01 -2.61
C GLY A 534 -27.25 -68.01 -1.47
N TRP A 535 -26.22 -67.85 -0.62
CA TRP A 535 -26.26 -66.82 0.42
C TRP A 535 -26.23 -65.41 -0.17
N THR A 536 -26.96 -64.49 0.47
CA THR A 536 -26.86 -63.07 0.16
C THR A 536 -25.61 -62.47 0.80
N LEU A 537 -25.15 -61.32 0.26
CA LEU A 537 -24.08 -60.54 0.90
C LEU A 537 -24.40 -60.26 2.38
N GLN A 538 -25.64 -59.90 2.68
CA GLN A 538 -26.09 -59.57 4.03
C GLN A 538 -25.93 -60.74 5.00
N GLN A 539 -26.21 -61.98 4.56
CA GLN A 539 -26.01 -63.18 5.38
C GLN A 539 -24.52 -63.40 5.69
N MET A 540 -23.65 -63.23 4.69
CA MET A 540 -22.19 -63.33 4.91
C MET A 540 -21.68 -62.24 5.85
N LEU A 541 -22.09 -60.99 5.67
CA LEU A 541 -21.69 -59.89 6.56
C LEU A 541 -22.23 -60.06 7.98
N ALA A 542 -23.43 -60.63 8.15
CA ALA A 542 -23.97 -60.99 9.45
C ALA A 542 -23.13 -62.07 10.15
N ALA A 543 -22.69 -63.10 9.42
CA ALA A 543 -21.77 -64.12 9.94
C ALA A 543 -20.43 -63.50 10.38
N VAL A 544 -19.84 -62.65 9.55
CA VAL A 544 -18.60 -61.93 9.88
C VAL A 544 -18.77 -61.04 11.11
N LYS A 545 -19.87 -60.28 11.21
CA LYS A 545 -20.18 -59.47 12.40
C LYS A 545 -20.34 -60.34 13.66
N ALA A 546 -20.75 -61.59 13.52
CA ALA A 546 -20.88 -62.57 14.60
C ALA A 546 -19.57 -63.30 14.94
N GLY A 547 -18.43 -62.93 14.35
CA GLY A 547 -17.14 -63.58 14.62
C GLY A 547 -16.90 -64.84 13.78
N GLN A 548 -17.56 -64.99 12.63
CA GLN A 548 -17.47 -66.18 11.77
C GLN A 548 -16.86 -65.80 10.43
N PRO A 549 -15.59 -66.16 10.15
CA PRO A 549 -14.98 -65.98 8.83
C PRO A 549 -15.76 -66.76 7.76
N VAL A 550 -15.88 -66.18 6.57
CA VAL A 550 -16.64 -66.79 5.47
C VAL A 550 -15.73 -67.01 4.27
N MET A 551 -15.52 -68.27 3.90
CA MET A 551 -14.90 -68.64 2.63
C MET A 551 -15.92 -68.46 1.50
N LEU A 552 -15.52 -67.85 0.39
CA LEU A 552 -16.36 -67.65 -0.79
C LEU A 552 -15.62 -68.11 -2.05
N TRP A 553 -16.28 -68.96 -2.83
CA TRP A 553 -15.79 -69.40 -4.14
C TRP A 553 -16.14 -68.35 -5.18
N GLY A 554 -15.18 -68.10 -6.07
CA GLY A 554 -15.30 -67.11 -7.12
C GLY A 554 -14.32 -67.39 -8.23
N VAL A 555 -14.09 -66.40 -9.09
CA VAL A 555 -13.25 -66.56 -10.28
C VAL A 555 -12.18 -65.48 -10.31
N TYR A 556 -10.94 -65.83 -10.64
CA TYR A 556 -9.86 -64.87 -10.87
C TYR A 556 -10.16 -64.02 -12.12
N PRO A 557 -9.76 -62.73 -12.17
CA PRO A 557 -9.95 -61.90 -13.35
C PRO A 557 -9.46 -62.57 -14.66
N GLY A 558 -10.32 -62.63 -15.68
CA GLY A 558 -10.02 -63.30 -16.95
C GLY A 558 -10.39 -64.78 -17.02
N GLY A 559 -11.03 -65.31 -15.96
CA GLY A 559 -11.57 -66.68 -15.98
C GLY A 559 -12.71 -66.88 -16.99
N SER A 560 -12.95 -68.15 -17.33
CA SER A 560 -13.93 -68.54 -18.34
C SER A 560 -14.63 -69.84 -17.94
N ARG A 561 -15.84 -70.07 -18.45
CA ARG A 561 -16.59 -71.30 -18.16
C ARG A 561 -15.85 -72.53 -18.68
N ASP A 562 -15.93 -73.61 -17.92
CA ASP A 562 -15.44 -74.93 -18.28
C ASP A 562 -16.43 -76.00 -17.83
N SER A 563 -16.27 -77.21 -18.34
CA SER A 563 -17.11 -78.34 -17.93
C SER A 563 -16.49 -79.66 -18.33
N TRP A 564 -16.70 -80.70 -17.54
CA TRP A 564 -16.36 -82.08 -17.91
C TRP A 564 -17.40 -83.05 -17.36
N MET A 565 -17.29 -84.32 -17.76
CA MET A 565 -18.10 -85.41 -17.22
C MET A 565 -17.31 -86.20 -16.19
N THR A 566 -17.93 -86.67 -15.11
CA THR A 566 -17.33 -87.71 -14.28
C THR A 566 -17.39 -89.07 -14.98
N PRO A 567 -16.61 -90.09 -14.56
CA PRO A 567 -16.72 -91.44 -15.10
C PRO A 567 -18.13 -92.04 -15.02
N GLU A 568 -18.93 -91.60 -14.05
CA GLU A 568 -20.32 -91.99 -13.80
C GLU A 568 -21.33 -91.22 -14.68
N GLY A 569 -20.86 -90.25 -15.46
CA GLY A 569 -21.70 -89.46 -16.36
C GLY A 569 -22.39 -88.26 -15.71
N LYS A 570 -21.91 -87.78 -14.54
CA LYS A 570 -22.34 -86.49 -13.97
C LYS A 570 -21.63 -85.35 -14.69
N GLU A 571 -22.36 -84.32 -15.11
CA GLU A 571 -21.74 -83.10 -15.66
C GLU A 571 -21.26 -82.20 -14.51
N ILE A 572 -19.99 -81.84 -14.52
CA ILE A 572 -19.39 -80.87 -13.62
C ILE A 572 -19.35 -79.52 -14.30
N LYS A 573 -20.02 -78.54 -13.69
CA LYS A 573 -19.89 -77.13 -14.07
C LYS A 573 -18.68 -76.55 -13.37
N ALA A 574 -17.78 -75.96 -14.15
CA ALA A 574 -16.52 -75.46 -13.64
C ALA A 574 -16.15 -74.11 -14.26
N TRP A 575 -15.09 -73.52 -13.73
CA TRP A 575 -14.50 -72.30 -14.24
C TRP A 575 -12.98 -72.42 -14.32
N LYS A 576 -12.42 -72.05 -15.46
CA LYS A 576 -10.99 -71.72 -15.56
C LYS A 576 -10.74 -70.46 -14.75
N GLY A 577 -9.79 -70.53 -13.82
CA GLY A 577 -9.56 -69.47 -12.86
C GLY A 577 -10.47 -69.56 -11.63
N GLU A 578 -11.00 -70.75 -11.27
CA GLU A 578 -11.63 -70.93 -9.96
C GLU A 578 -10.67 -70.45 -8.85
N HIS A 579 -11.22 -69.79 -7.83
CA HIS A 579 -10.43 -69.28 -6.72
C HIS A 579 -11.28 -69.08 -5.47
N THR A 580 -10.73 -69.42 -4.31
CA THR A 580 -11.39 -69.23 -3.01
C THR A 580 -10.72 -68.15 -2.19
N ARG A 581 -11.55 -67.30 -1.56
CA ARG A 581 -11.11 -66.17 -0.74
C ARG A 581 -11.82 -66.17 0.61
N LEU A 582 -11.24 -65.49 1.59
CA LEU A 582 -11.81 -65.37 2.93
C LEU A 582 -12.35 -63.96 3.19
N ILE A 583 -13.63 -63.83 3.45
CA ILE A 583 -14.27 -62.59 3.88
C ILE A 583 -14.12 -62.46 5.40
N ILE A 584 -13.53 -61.35 5.83
CA ILE A 584 -13.18 -61.11 7.23
C ILE A 584 -13.72 -59.78 7.78
N GLY A 585 -14.34 -58.92 6.97
CA GLY A 585 -14.85 -57.65 7.45
C GLY A 585 -15.64 -56.84 6.42
N PHE A 586 -16.17 -55.70 6.85
CA PHE A 586 -16.84 -54.72 6.00
C PHE A 586 -16.89 -53.33 6.66
N THR A 587 -17.07 -52.30 5.84
CA THR A 587 -17.36 -50.92 6.26
C THR A 587 -18.81 -50.58 5.88
N GLY A 588 -19.52 -49.86 6.75
CA GLY A 588 -20.94 -49.55 6.64
C GLY A 588 -21.81 -50.45 7.52
N THR A 589 -23.11 -50.51 7.22
CA THR A 589 -24.07 -51.41 7.88
C THR A 589 -24.20 -52.72 7.11
N ILE A 590 -24.82 -53.74 7.69
CA ILE A 590 -25.10 -55.01 6.98
C ILE A 590 -26.03 -54.73 5.80
N GLU A 591 -26.98 -53.83 5.98
CA GLU A 591 -27.99 -53.46 4.99
C GLU A 591 -27.42 -52.59 3.87
N LYS A 592 -26.44 -51.73 4.19
CA LYS A 592 -25.77 -50.83 3.25
C LYS A 592 -24.24 -50.84 3.46
N PRO A 593 -23.56 -51.92 3.08
CA PRO A 593 -22.10 -51.96 3.12
C PRO A 593 -21.53 -51.09 2.01
N THR A 594 -20.40 -50.46 2.26
CA THR A 594 -19.66 -49.67 1.25
C THR A 594 -18.40 -50.40 0.78
N ARG A 595 -17.81 -51.24 1.62
CA ARG A 595 -16.64 -52.08 1.29
C ARG A 595 -16.70 -53.41 2.03
N VAL A 596 -16.15 -54.44 1.42
CA VAL A 596 -15.94 -55.77 2.02
C VAL A 596 -14.43 -56.04 2.09
N VAL A 597 -13.97 -56.54 3.24
CA VAL A 597 -12.57 -56.89 3.49
C VAL A 597 -12.37 -58.36 3.20
N VAL A 598 -11.49 -58.65 2.24
CA VAL A 598 -11.23 -59.99 1.73
C VAL A 598 -9.75 -60.30 1.90
N LEU A 599 -9.41 -61.48 2.41
CA LEU A 599 -8.08 -62.05 2.34
C LEU A 599 -8.03 -63.02 1.17
N ASP A 600 -7.18 -62.70 0.21
CA ASP A 600 -6.91 -63.54 -0.95
C ASP A 600 -5.59 -64.30 -0.70
N PRO A 601 -5.58 -65.65 -0.73
CA PRO A 601 -4.38 -66.45 -0.48
C PRO A 601 -3.29 -66.31 -1.55
N PHE A 602 -3.58 -65.63 -2.66
CA PHE A 602 -2.62 -65.28 -3.71
C PHE A 602 -2.29 -63.78 -3.71
N ALA A 603 -3.31 -62.92 -3.62
CA ALA A 603 -3.16 -61.49 -3.80
C ALA A 603 -3.07 -60.67 -2.49
N GLY A 604 -3.24 -61.30 -1.33
CA GLY A 604 -3.20 -60.66 -0.02
C GLY A 604 -4.50 -59.97 0.38
N LYS A 605 -4.42 -59.02 1.33
CA LYS A 605 -5.60 -58.29 1.83
C LYS A 605 -6.12 -57.30 0.80
N GLN A 606 -7.42 -57.39 0.50
CA GLN A 606 -8.11 -56.57 -0.50
C GLN A 606 -9.38 -55.94 0.07
N PHE A 607 -9.82 -54.85 -0.56
CA PHE A 607 -11.08 -54.15 -0.26
C PHE A 607 -11.93 -54.12 -1.51
N TRP A 608 -13.04 -54.83 -1.48
CA TRP A 608 -13.92 -55.00 -2.64
C TRP A 608 -15.18 -54.17 -2.47
N ASN A 609 -15.73 -53.66 -3.58
CA ASN A 609 -17.07 -53.13 -3.55
C ASN A 609 -18.07 -54.30 -3.40
N PRO A 610 -19.21 -54.08 -2.72
CA PRO A 610 -20.27 -55.08 -2.58
C PRO A 610 -20.66 -55.75 -3.91
N ASP A 611 -20.84 -54.96 -4.97
CA ASP A 611 -21.26 -55.45 -6.28
C ASP A 611 -20.20 -56.33 -6.95
N ASP A 612 -18.92 -55.99 -6.79
CA ASP A 612 -17.80 -56.77 -7.33
C ASP A 612 -17.72 -58.15 -6.65
N LEU A 613 -17.93 -58.19 -5.32
CA LEU A 613 -17.97 -59.45 -4.58
C LEU A 613 -19.16 -60.31 -5.00
N ILE A 614 -20.35 -59.72 -5.16
CA ILE A 614 -21.54 -60.42 -5.62
C ILE A 614 -21.33 -60.95 -7.04
N ALA A 615 -20.82 -60.13 -7.96
CA ALA A 615 -20.54 -60.56 -9.33
C ALA A 615 -19.54 -61.71 -9.37
N ASN A 616 -18.51 -61.67 -8.52
CA ASN A 616 -17.51 -62.73 -8.43
C ASN A 616 -18.06 -64.04 -7.87
N GLY A 617 -18.78 -63.99 -6.75
CA GLY A 617 -19.38 -65.15 -6.11
C GLY A 617 -20.52 -65.78 -6.93
N SER A 618 -21.19 -64.99 -7.77
CA SER A 618 -22.28 -65.47 -8.63
C SER A 618 -21.83 -66.52 -9.65
N SER A 619 -20.54 -66.62 -9.98
CA SER A 619 -19.99 -67.70 -10.81
C SER A 619 -20.19 -69.08 -10.18
N PHE A 620 -20.30 -69.15 -8.86
CA PHE A 620 -20.53 -70.36 -8.07
C PHE A 620 -21.82 -70.27 -7.24
N ASP A 621 -22.84 -69.58 -7.75
CA ASP A 621 -24.14 -69.42 -7.09
C ASP A 621 -24.05 -68.89 -5.65
N MET A 622 -23.07 -68.02 -5.37
CA MET A 622 -22.80 -67.47 -4.04
C MET A 622 -22.59 -68.57 -2.98
N SER A 623 -21.73 -69.54 -3.29
CA SER A 623 -21.44 -70.70 -2.45
C SER A 623 -20.11 -70.59 -1.71
N GLY A 624 -20.05 -71.23 -0.55
CA GLY A 624 -18.87 -71.18 0.28
C GLY A 624 -19.00 -71.90 1.60
N VAL A 625 -18.11 -71.59 2.55
CA VAL A 625 -18.05 -72.22 3.88
C VAL A 625 -18.02 -71.13 4.93
N VAL A 626 -18.95 -71.18 5.89
CA VAL A 626 -18.87 -70.38 7.12
C VAL A 626 -18.14 -71.19 8.18
N VAL A 627 -17.05 -70.63 8.72
CA VAL A 627 -16.23 -71.29 9.75
C VAL A 627 -16.67 -70.78 11.11
N ARG A 628 -17.25 -71.65 11.94
CA ARG A 628 -17.89 -71.27 13.22
C ARG A 628 -17.82 -72.31 14.32
#